data_AF-A0A1R1I6D5-F1
#
_entry.id   AF-A0A1R1I6D5-F1
#
_cell.length_a   1.000
_cell.length_b   1.000
_cell.length_c   1.000
_cell.angle_alpha   90.00
_cell.angle_beta   90.00
_cell.angle_gamma   90.00
#
_symmetry.space_group_name_H-M   'P 1'
#
loop_
_entity.id
_entity.type
_entity.pdbx_description
1 polymer ?
#
loop_
_entity_poly.entity_id
_entity_poly.type
_entity_poly.pdbx_seq_one_letter_code
_entity_poly.pdbx_strand_id
1 'polypeptide(L)'
;MNTTAEEDLSRVTVISSSRRVDLALPGSVSLSELLPSILRFSGLESNNPTDAVHAWVLQRFGSDPFDLYTPVHKLGIRDGETLHLRQRESAIPDAAFDDVVDAVAGATNSRPSWQAKHSQRMGITLMLLALIGIPLLVILGQKPIDLAEARFDPSLRLPMALAVGVTGFLSFAAAIGAIALARAAGERRTAAALAWGSVALAGIAGWFLPDPMSGIVPLAVRIILAASLVLIASAVCALAANVQPMPLFSAALAALLIVVGSSFMLLFPGHDVEVAAIVVTVSSFVTAYLPPLSYRIAGVALPNLPTTTEGILADETPVQSDIVKRALFADRLLGAMLAAMSVVAVLAAFVVISQGTIWSTLLMLCIGFAYLLRARAFVGFTQRLALLLGGAITVVIGLYAIATGPVESLGGMVTLFAVALALTYVFAHYSASWYQRIMAPTWGRWGDVLEWLAIIGIVPALLGVLNLYAYFNTLL
;
A
#
# COMPACT_ATOMS: atom_id res chain seq x y z
N MET A 1 -3.14 -50.71 40.88
CA MET A 1 -3.18 -49.55 39.95
C MET A 1 -1.85 -48.84 40.07
N ASN A 2 -0.90 -49.14 39.20
CA ASN A 2 0.42 -48.48 39.18
C ASN A 2 0.40 -47.49 38.02
N THR A 3 0.15 -46.21 38.33
CA THR A 3 0.39 -45.12 37.40
C THR A 3 1.90 -45.01 37.19
N THR A 4 2.39 -45.41 36.03
CA THR A 4 3.73 -45.06 35.55
C THR A 4 3.82 -43.53 35.56
N ALA A 5 4.67 -42.97 36.42
CA ALA A 5 5.00 -41.55 36.35
C ALA A 5 5.54 -41.27 34.94
N GLU A 6 4.88 -40.39 34.19
CA GLU A 6 5.51 -39.79 33.00
C GLU A 6 6.80 -39.14 33.49
N GLU A 7 7.95 -39.63 33.01
CA GLU A 7 9.23 -38.98 33.26
C GLU A 7 9.15 -37.55 32.72
N ASP A 8 9.22 -36.57 33.63
CA ASP A 8 9.34 -35.16 33.29
C ASP A 8 10.64 -34.99 32.51
N LEU A 9 10.55 -34.74 31.20
CA LEU A 9 11.67 -34.71 30.27
C LEU A 9 11.71 -33.34 29.61
N SER A 10 12.87 -32.68 29.67
CA SER A 10 13.10 -31.42 28.96
C SER A 10 13.96 -31.64 27.72
N ARG A 11 13.40 -31.42 26.52
CA ARG A 11 14.13 -31.48 25.25
C ARG A 11 14.88 -30.18 25.02
N VAL A 12 16.20 -30.24 24.96
CA VAL A 12 17.05 -29.07 24.75
C VAL A 12 18.02 -29.29 23.61
N THR A 13 18.39 -28.19 22.96
CA THR A 13 19.54 -28.18 22.06
C THR A 13 20.76 -27.74 22.85
N VAL A 14 21.78 -28.59 22.97
CA VAL A 14 23.09 -28.22 23.53
C VAL A 14 24.06 -27.86 22.42
N ILE A 15 24.67 -26.68 22.54
CA ILE A 15 25.68 -26.16 21.61
C ILE A 15 27.04 -26.17 22.31
N SER A 16 27.96 -27.02 21.84
CA SER A 16 29.36 -27.02 22.25
C SER A 16 30.25 -26.32 21.22
N SER A 17 31.55 -26.23 21.48
CA SER A 17 32.55 -25.74 20.52
C SER A 17 32.72 -26.64 19.29
N SER A 18 32.37 -27.93 19.40
CA SER A 18 32.59 -28.93 18.36
C SER A 18 31.31 -29.31 17.62
N ARG A 19 30.14 -29.33 18.27
CA ARG A 19 28.87 -29.68 17.63
C ARG A 19 27.63 -29.16 18.35
N ARG A 20 26.51 -29.19 17.64
CA ARG A 20 25.16 -28.97 18.16
C ARG A 20 24.43 -30.31 18.25
N VAL A 21 23.85 -30.62 19.41
CA VAL A 21 23.16 -31.89 19.66
C VAL A 21 21.88 -31.66 20.45
N ASP A 22 20.81 -32.34 20.06
CA ASP A 22 19.54 -32.31 20.77
C ASP A 22 19.47 -33.46 21.77
N LEU A 23 19.19 -33.13 23.03
CA LEU A 23 19.18 -34.05 24.16
C LEU A 23 17.86 -33.93 24.93
N ALA A 24 17.36 -35.07 25.43
CA ALA A 24 16.28 -35.09 26.40
C ALA A 24 16.89 -35.25 27.80
N LEU A 25 16.71 -34.24 28.65
CA LEU A 25 17.21 -34.22 30.01
C LEU A 25 16.13 -34.69 31.00
N PRO A 26 16.36 -35.74 31.79
CA PRO A 26 15.45 -36.17 32.84
C PRO A 26 15.33 -35.12 33.96
N GLY A 27 14.11 -34.72 34.29
CA GLY A 27 13.78 -33.67 35.25
C GLY A 27 14.18 -33.99 36.69
N SER A 28 14.15 -35.27 37.07
CA SER A 28 14.43 -35.74 38.44
C SER A 28 15.92 -35.85 38.77
N VAL A 29 16.81 -35.73 37.79
CA VAL A 29 18.26 -35.94 37.92
C VAL A 29 18.99 -34.59 38.05
N SER A 30 20.07 -34.55 38.82
CA SER A 30 20.91 -33.35 38.92
C SER A 30 21.71 -33.11 37.64
N LEU A 31 21.97 -31.85 37.31
CA LEU A 31 22.74 -31.54 36.11
C LEU A 31 24.17 -32.09 36.18
N SER A 32 24.75 -32.20 37.38
CA SER A 32 26.08 -32.79 37.63
C SER A 32 26.18 -34.26 37.20
N GLU A 33 25.11 -35.03 37.39
CA GLU A 33 25.05 -36.45 37.00
C GLU A 33 24.89 -36.62 35.48
N LEU A 34 24.21 -35.67 34.82
CA LEU A 34 23.99 -35.68 33.38
C LEU A 34 25.19 -35.14 32.60
N LEU A 35 26.01 -34.29 33.21
CA LEU A 35 27.09 -33.56 32.53
C LEU A 35 28.12 -34.44 31.79
N PRO A 36 28.60 -35.57 32.36
CA PRO A 36 29.52 -36.47 31.63
C PRO A 36 28.87 -37.04 30.36
N SER A 37 27.59 -37.37 30.43
CA SER A 37 26.81 -37.86 29.27
C SER A 37 26.61 -36.75 28.25
N ILE A 38 26.27 -35.54 28.68
CA ILE A 38 26.12 -34.36 27.81
C ILE A 38 27.44 -34.05 27.09
N LEU A 39 28.58 -34.12 27.76
CA LEU A 39 29.91 -33.91 27.15
C LEU A 39 30.22 -34.95 26.08
N ARG A 40 30.01 -36.23 26.41
CA ARG A 40 30.18 -37.34 25.46
C ARG A 40 29.27 -37.17 24.24
N PHE A 41 28.00 -36.84 24.46
CA PHE A 41 27.06 -36.53 23.39
C PHE A 41 27.35 -35.21 22.69
N SER A 42 28.16 -34.33 23.26
CA SER A 42 28.64 -33.10 22.62
C SER A 42 30.01 -33.26 21.95
N GLY A 43 30.57 -34.48 21.91
CA GLY A 43 31.81 -34.79 21.18
C GLY A 43 33.06 -34.31 21.90
N LEU A 44 32.96 -34.15 23.22
CA LEU A 44 34.03 -33.71 24.10
C LEU A 44 34.39 -34.87 25.04
N GLU A 45 35.69 -35.07 25.25
CA GLU A 45 36.21 -36.12 26.14
C GLU A 45 36.61 -35.50 27.47
N SER A 46 36.19 -36.13 28.57
CA SER A 46 36.65 -35.84 29.93
C SER A 46 37.33 -37.08 30.49
N ASN A 47 38.53 -36.95 31.05
CA ASN A 47 39.28 -38.09 31.56
C ASN A 47 38.57 -38.77 32.76
N ASN A 48 37.86 -37.99 33.59
CA ASN A 48 37.10 -38.49 34.73
C ASN A 48 35.71 -37.81 34.84
N PRO A 49 34.70 -38.47 35.43
CA PRO A 49 33.37 -37.88 35.66
C PRO A 49 33.40 -36.65 36.59
N THR A 50 34.33 -36.63 37.55
CA THR A 50 34.55 -35.48 38.43
C THR A 50 35.13 -34.29 37.67
N ASP A 51 36.03 -34.54 36.73
CA ASP A 51 36.65 -33.52 35.88
C ASP A 51 35.61 -32.84 34.96
N ALA A 52 34.64 -33.61 34.45
CA ALA A 52 33.48 -33.08 33.72
C ALA A 52 32.73 -31.99 34.53
N VAL A 53 32.41 -32.27 35.80
CA VAL A 53 31.65 -31.37 36.70
C VAL A 53 32.47 -30.14 37.13
N HIS A 54 33.80 -30.27 37.19
CA HIS A 54 34.67 -29.17 37.57
C HIS A 54 35.05 -28.27 36.39
N ALA A 55 35.24 -28.83 35.21
CA ALA A 55 35.76 -28.12 34.04
C ALA A 55 34.67 -27.56 33.13
N TRP A 56 33.42 -28.04 33.18
CA TRP A 56 32.37 -27.66 32.25
C TRP A 56 31.12 -27.12 32.94
N VAL A 57 30.46 -26.18 32.27
CA VAL A 57 29.21 -25.56 32.71
C VAL A 57 28.23 -25.47 31.56
N LEU A 58 26.94 -25.52 31.89
CA LEU A 58 25.84 -25.30 30.98
C LEU A 58 25.20 -23.96 31.32
N GLN A 59 25.01 -23.09 30.33
CA GLN A 59 24.46 -21.75 30.54
C GLN A 59 23.52 -21.34 29.40
N ARG A 60 22.61 -20.39 29.68
CA ARG A 60 21.88 -19.67 28.62
C ARG A 60 22.79 -18.64 27.97
N PHE A 61 22.43 -18.19 26.77
CA PHE A 61 23.16 -17.11 26.13
C PHE A 61 23.00 -15.80 26.94
N GLY A 62 24.11 -15.26 27.45
CA GLY A 62 24.11 -14.01 28.24
C GLY A 62 23.52 -14.12 29.65
N SER A 63 23.49 -15.32 30.24
CA SER A 63 23.10 -15.53 31.64
C SER A 63 24.15 -16.36 32.37
N ASP A 64 24.08 -16.33 33.70
CA ASP A 64 24.95 -17.14 34.54
C ASP A 64 24.82 -18.65 34.26
N PRO A 65 25.91 -19.42 34.48
CA PRO A 65 25.86 -20.87 34.51
C PRO A 65 24.77 -21.43 35.43
N PHE A 66 24.10 -22.50 34.99
CA PHE A 66 23.17 -23.23 35.84
C PHE A 66 23.88 -23.88 37.02
N ASP A 67 23.19 -23.95 38.15
CA ASP A 67 23.65 -24.71 39.31
C ASP A 67 23.64 -26.22 39.01
N LEU A 68 24.82 -26.83 39.11
CA LEU A 68 25.05 -28.24 38.77
C LEU A 68 24.39 -29.20 39.77
N TYR A 69 24.16 -28.77 41.01
CA TYR A 69 23.60 -29.61 42.06
C TYR A 69 22.07 -29.54 42.15
N THR A 70 21.45 -28.64 41.38
CA THR A 70 20.00 -28.52 41.31
C THR A 70 19.42 -29.48 40.26
N PRO A 71 18.31 -30.18 40.53
CA PRO A 71 17.66 -31.06 39.57
C PRO A 71 17.05 -30.28 38.40
N VAL A 72 17.05 -30.88 37.20
CA VAL A 72 16.68 -30.21 35.93
C VAL A 72 15.30 -29.55 35.98
N HIS A 73 14.30 -30.18 36.60
CA HIS A 73 12.94 -29.60 36.71
C HIS A 73 12.89 -28.28 37.52
N LYS A 74 13.86 -28.03 38.41
CA LYS A 74 13.97 -26.79 39.19
C LYS A 74 14.81 -25.70 38.51
N LEU A 75 15.57 -26.05 37.47
CA LEU A 75 16.39 -25.09 36.71
C LEU A 75 15.55 -24.23 35.74
N GLY A 76 14.25 -24.50 35.62
CA GLY A 76 13.34 -23.72 34.78
C GLY A 76 13.69 -23.80 33.28
N ILE A 77 14.29 -24.91 32.86
CA ILE A 77 14.64 -25.21 31.47
C ILE A 77 13.37 -25.59 30.73
N ARG A 78 13.13 -25.00 29.56
CA ARG A 78 11.94 -25.26 28.74
C ARG A 78 12.24 -26.20 27.59
N ASP A 79 11.20 -26.90 27.12
CA ASP A 79 11.28 -27.67 25.88
C ASP A 79 11.60 -26.78 24.67
N GLY A 80 12.56 -27.24 23.86
CA GLY A 80 13.09 -26.53 22.70
C GLY A 80 14.15 -25.48 23.01
N GLU A 81 14.59 -25.37 24.27
CA GLU A 81 15.54 -24.33 24.68
C GLU A 81 16.98 -24.65 24.23
N THR A 82 17.71 -23.61 23.81
CA THR A 82 19.11 -23.72 23.39
C THR A 82 20.06 -23.37 24.53
N LEU A 83 20.91 -24.32 24.92
CA LEU A 83 21.87 -24.20 26.00
C LEU A 83 23.31 -24.28 25.48
N HIS A 84 24.21 -23.50 26.06
CA HIS A 84 25.61 -23.48 25.67
C HIS A 84 26.47 -24.24 26.67
N LEU A 85 27.21 -25.24 26.18
CA LEU A 85 28.16 -26.03 26.96
C LEU A 85 29.56 -25.44 26.77
N ARG A 86 30.17 -24.96 27.86
CA ARG A 86 31.47 -24.25 27.84
C ARG A 86 32.36 -24.67 28.99
N GLN A 87 33.67 -24.44 28.85
CA GLN A 87 34.59 -24.61 29.97
C GLN A 87 34.31 -23.54 31.04
N ARG A 88 34.40 -23.91 32.32
CA ARG A 88 34.09 -23.05 33.46
C ARG A 88 34.91 -21.75 33.46
N GLU A 89 36.16 -21.81 33.03
CA GLU A 89 37.06 -20.64 32.88
C GLU A 89 36.66 -19.71 31.72
N SER A 90 35.81 -20.18 30.81
CA SER A 90 35.29 -19.46 29.64
C SER A 90 33.79 -19.12 29.76
N ALA A 91 33.24 -19.26 30.97
CA ALA A 91 31.90 -18.76 31.29
C ALA A 91 31.86 -17.27 30.94
N ILE A 92 30.79 -16.82 30.27
CA ILE A 92 30.71 -15.46 29.75
C ILE A 92 30.56 -14.54 30.97
N PRO A 93 31.54 -13.66 31.26
CA PRO A 93 31.35 -12.65 32.29
C PRO A 93 30.22 -11.72 31.86
N ASP A 94 29.49 -11.16 32.81
CA ASP A 94 28.58 -10.06 32.54
C ASP A 94 29.35 -8.96 31.77
N ALA A 95 28.68 -8.25 30.86
CA ALA A 95 29.31 -7.19 30.07
C ALA A 95 29.64 -6.00 31.00
N ALA A 96 30.73 -6.12 31.75
CA ALA A 96 31.24 -5.07 32.61
C ALA A 96 31.86 -4.00 31.71
N PHE A 97 31.14 -2.90 31.54
CA PHE A 97 31.67 -1.70 30.92
C PHE A 97 32.72 -1.09 31.85
N ASP A 98 33.97 -1.09 31.41
CA ASP A 98 35.13 -0.58 32.16
C ASP A 98 35.16 0.97 32.21
N ASP A 99 34.36 1.62 31.35
CA ASP A 99 34.26 3.07 31.28
C ASP A 99 32.80 3.51 31.09
N VAL A 100 32.32 4.38 31.99
CA VAL A 100 30.99 5.01 31.92
C VAL A 100 30.82 5.78 30.61
N VAL A 101 31.90 6.34 30.07
CA VAL A 101 31.89 7.05 28.78
C VAL A 101 31.63 6.07 27.63
N ASP A 102 32.18 4.86 27.67
CA ASP A 102 32.00 3.85 26.62
C ASP A 102 30.63 3.14 26.74
N ALA A 103 30.10 2.98 27.96
CA ALA A 103 28.72 2.55 28.19
C ALA A 103 27.70 3.56 27.66
N VAL A 104 27.92 4.85 27.91
CA VAL A 104 27.05 5.93 27.42
C VAL A 104 27.23 6.11 25.90
N ALA A 105 28.45 6.02 25.36
CA ALA A 105 28.72 6.10 23.93
C ALA A 105 28.14 4.90 23.17
N GLY A 106 28.25 3.68 23.68
CA GLY A 106 27.59 2.50 23.15
C GLY A 106 26.06 2.61 23.16
N ALA A 107 25.49 3.09 24.28
CA ALA A 107 24.06 3.33 24.40
C ALA A 107 23.55 4.47 23.51
N THR A 108 24.35 5.52 23.25
CA THR A 108 23.97 6.63 22.37
C THR A 108 24.22 6.36 20.89
N ASN A 109 25.26 5.59 20.53
CA ASN A 109 25.53 5.18 19.14
C ASN A 109 24.52 4.15 18.62
N SER A 110 23.81 3.44 19.51
CA SER A 110 22.70 2.55 19.14
C SER A 110 21.43 3.31 18.70
N ARG A 111 21.37 4.64 18.90
CA ARG A 111 20.21 5.45 18.49
C ARG A 111 20.25 5.70 16.99
N PRO A 112 19.09 5.71 16.30
CA PRO A 112 19.04 6.09 14.89
C PRO A 112 19.55 7.53 14.73
N SER A 113 20.75 7.67 14.15
CA SER A 113 21.38 8.96 13.88
C SER A 113 20.93 9.53 12.53
N TRP A 114 21.07 10.85 12.38
CA TRP A 114 20.84 11.49 11.09
C TRP A 114 21.92 11.05 10.10
N GLN A 115 21.49 10.75 8.87
CA GLN A 115 22.30 10.17 7.80
C GLN A 115 22.06 10.99 6.53
N ALA A 116 23.01 10.96 5.59
CA ALA A 116 22.89 11.67 4.31
C ALA A 116 21.58 11.38 3.57
N LYS A 117 21.04 10.15 3.68
CA LYS A 117 19.74 9.78 3.10
C LYS A 117 18.56 10.60 3.66
N HIS A 118 18.64 11.02 4.93
CA HIS A 118 17.62 11.83 5.59
C HIS A 118 17.71 13.28 5.08
N SER A 119 18.93 13.86 4.98
CA SER A 119 19.14 15.16 4.32
C SER A 119 18.64 15.16 2.87
N GLN A 120 18.93 14.12 2.09
CA GLN A 120 18.48 14.00 0.71
C GLN A 120 16.94 13.98 0.64
N ARG A 121 16.27 13.19 1.50
CA ARG A 121 14.81 13.13 1.55
C ARG A 121 14.22 14.49 1.92
N MET A 122 14.77 15.17 2.93
CA MET A 122 14.35 16.51 3.33
C MET A 122 14.53 17.53 2.19
N GLY A 123 15.66 17.48 1.49
CA GLY A 123 15.92 18.35 0.34
C GLY A 123 14.91 18.12 -0.79
N ILE A 124 14.60 16.86 -1.12
CA ILE A 124 13.60 16.52 -2.13
C ILE A 124 12.19 16.99 -1.70
N THR A 125 11.82 16.83 -0.42
CA THR A 125 10.51 17.28 0.06
C THR A 125 10.39 18.80 0.02
N LEU A 126 11.42 19.54 0.42
CA LEU A 126 11.45 21.00 0.36
C LEU A 126 11.43 21.50 -1.09
N MET A 127 12.17 20.84 -1.98
CA MET A 127 12.13 21.12 -3.42
C MET A 127 10.71 20.97 -3.98
N LEU A 128 10.02 19.86 -3.68
CA LEU A 128 8.64 19.65 -4.16
C LEU A 128 7.66 20.64 -3.55
N LEU A 129 7.78 20.93 -2.25
CA LEU A 129 6.95 21.92 -1.56
C LEU A 129 7.13 23.31 -2.18
N ALA A 130 8.35 23.73 -2.47
CA ALA A 130 8.61 25.01 -3.13
C ALA A 130 8.11 25.00 -4.58
N LEU A 131 8.44 23.95 -5.35
CA LEU A 131 8.12 23.83 -6.77
C LEU A 131 6.61 23.82 -7.03
N ILE A 132 5.81 23.16 -6.18
CA ILE A 132 4.35 23.05 -6.34
C ILE A 132 3.62 24.10 -5.50
N GLY A 133 4.05 24.30 -4.25
CA GLY A 133 3.36 25.14 -3.29
C GLY A 133 3.42 26.62 -3.64
N ILE A 134 4.56 27.14 -4.12
CA ILE A 134 4.68 28.56 -4.46
C ILE A 134 3.77 28.93 -5.63
N PRO A 135 3.77 28.22 -6.79
CA PRO A 135 2.85 28.54 -7.87
C PRO A 135 1.38 28.42 -7.46
N LEU A 136 1.03 27.40 -6.67
CA LEU A 136 -0.34 27.22 -6.18
C LEU A 136 -0.76 28.38 -5.26
N LEU A 137 0.10 28.82 -4.34
CA LEU A 137 -0.16 29.97 -3.48
C LEU A 137 -0.33 31.27 -4.28
N VAL A 138 0.49 31.47 -5.31
CA VAL A 138 0.38 32.65 -6.18
C VAL A 138 -0.94 32.65 -6.94
N ILE A 139 -1.40 31.50 -7.46
CA ILE A 139 -2.68 31.39 -8.17
C ILE A 139 -3.85 31.62 -7.20
N LEU A 140 -3.87 30.93 -6.05
CA LEU A 140 -4.97 31.01 -5.08
C LEU A 140 -5.03 32.35 -4.34
N GLY A 141 -3.91 33.06 -4.23
CA GLY A 141 -3.84 34.38 -3.59
C GLY A 141 -4.33 35.54 -4.46
N GLN A 142 -4.61 35.30 -5.74
CA GLN A 142 -5.12 36.33 -6.64
C GLN A 142 -6.60 36.61 -6.41
N LYS A 143 -6.99 37.87 -6.60
CA LYS A 143 -8.40 38.25 -6.52
C LYS A 143 -9.16 37.66 -7.71
N PRO A 144 -10.45 37.29 -7.53
CA PRO A 144 -11.30 36.92 -8.64
C PRO A 144 -11.27 38.01 -9.72
N ILE A 145 -11.08 37.61 -10.97
CA ILE A 145 -11.04 38.55 -12.10
C ILE A 145 -12.48 39.00 -12.38
N ASP A 146 -12.76 40.28 -12.19
CA ASP A 146 -13.99 40.87 -12.72
C ASP A 146 -13.84 41.03 -14.24
N LEU A 147 -14.56 40.21 -14.99
CA LEU A 147 -14.50 40.22 -16.45
C LEU A 147 -15.05 41.50 -17.06
N ALA A 148 -15.97 42.19 -16.39
CA ALA A 148 -16.56 43.43 -16.87
C ALA A 148 -15.51 44.54 -16.86
N GLU A 149 -14.75 44.65 -15.76
CA GLU A 149 -13.63 45.56 -15.64
C GLU A 149 -12.46 45.14 -16.54
N ALA A 150 -12.16 43.83 -16.60
CA ALA A 150 -11.09 43.30 -17.42
C ALA A 150 -11.33 43.39 -18.93
N ARG A 151 -12.55 43.74 -19.38
CA ARG A 151 -12.82 44.10 -20.78
C ARG A 151 -12.24 45.48 -21.11
N PHE A 152 -12.25 46.41 -20.16
CA PHE A 152 -11.74 47.77 -20.34
C PHE A 152 -10.28 47.90 -19.91
N ASP A 153 -9.83 47.12 -18.93
CA ASP A 153 -8.44 47.03 -18.50
C ASP A 153 -7.90 45.59 -18.58
N PRO A 154 -7.30 45.19 -19.72
CA PRO A 154 -6.71 43.87 -19.89
C PRO A 154 -5.59 43.55 -18.89
N SER A 155 -5.01 44.56 -18.22
CA SER A 155 -3.94 44.36 -17.25
C SER A 155 -4.40 43.54 -16.04
N LEU A 156 -5.71 43.54 -15.74
CA LEU A 156 -6.32 42.74 -14.69
C LEU A 156 -6.18 41.22 -14.91
N ARG A 157 -6.00 40.76 -16.15
CA ARG A 157 -5.82 39.34 -16.50
C ARG A 157 -4.35 38.89 -16.47
N LEU A 158 -3.42 39.84 -16.59
CA LEU A 158 -2.00 39.54 -16.72
C LEU A 158 -1.43 38.76 -15.52
N PRO A 159 -1.74 39.09 -14.25
CA PRO A 159 -1.20 38.35 -13.11
C PRO A 159 -1.59 36.87 -13.12
N MET A 160 -2.85 36.55 -13.46
CA MET A 160 -3.32 35.16 -13.52
C MET A 160 -2.73 34.44 -14.72
N ALA A 161 -2.73 35.09 -15.89
CA ALA A 161 -2.12 34.53 -17.10
C ALA A 161 -0.63 34.22 -16.89
N LEU A 162 0.11 35.11 -16.23
CA LEU A 162 1.52 34.91 -15.88
C LEU A 162 1.68 33.80 -14.85
N ALA A 163 0.88 33.77 -13.79
CA ALA A 163 0.97 32.72 -12.77
C ALA A 163 0.74 31.33 -13.37
N VAL A 164 -0.31 31.17 -14.19
CA VAL A 164 -0.61 29.92 -14.89
C VAL A 164 0.48 29.59 -15.92
N GLY A 165 0.92 30.58 -16.70
CA GLY A 165 1.97 30.40 -17.71
C GLY A 165 3.31 29.98 -17.10
N VAL A 166 3.71 30.60 -16.00
CA VAL A 166 4.91 30.23 -15.23
C VAL A 166 4.75 28.83 -14.61
N THR A 167 3.56 28.47 -14.11
CA THR A 167 3.27 27.11 -13.61
C THR A 167 3.45 26.07 -14.72
N GLY A 168 2.93 26.34 -15.92
CA GLY A 168 3.12 25.49 -17.10
C GLY A 168 4.59 25.39 -17.53
N PHE A 169 5.31 26.51 -17.50
CA PHE A 169 6.75 26.52 -17.77
C PHE A 169 7.55 25.71 -16.73
N LEU A 170 7.24 25.85 -15.44
CA LEU A 170 7.85 25.07 -14.37
C LEU A 170 7.55 23.57 -14.52
N SER A 171 6.33 23.21 -14.94
CA SER A 171 5.99 21.82 -15.27
C SER A 171 6.90 21.27 -16.37
N PHE A 172 7.06 22.02 -17.46
CA PHE A 172 7.94 21.66 -18.57
C PHE A 172 9.41 21.57 -18.12
N ALA A 173 9.92 22.58 -17.41
CA ALA A 173 11.29 22.61 -16.90
C ALA A 173 11.56 21.44 -15.94
N ALA A 174 10.60 21.08 -15.09
CA ALA A 174 10.70 19.92 -14.21
C ALA A 174 10.76 18.60 -14.99
N ALA A 175 9.99 18.45 -16.09
CA ALA A 175 10.08 17.28 -16.96
C ALA A 175 11.47 17.16 -17.61
N ILE A 176 11.99 18.28 -18.16
CA ILE A 176 13.34 18.30 -18.75
C ILE A 176 14.41 18.02 -17.70
N GLY A 177 14.30 18.61 -16.51
CA GLY A 177 15.19 18.35 -15.37
C GLY A 177 15.15 16.89 -14.91
N ALA A 178 13.97 16.27 -14.89
CA ALA A 178 13.81 14.85 -14.59
C ALA A 178 14.52 13.97 -15.62
N ILE A 179 14.36 14.27 -16.91
CA ILE A 179 15.01 13.54 -18.00
C ILE A 179 16.53 13.70 -17.91
N ALA A 180 17.02 14.93 -17.74
CA ALA A 180 18.44 15.22 -17.63
C ALA A 180 19.08 14.51 -16.42
N LEU A 181 18.47 14.58 -15.23
CA LEU A 181 18.99 13.91 -14.05
C LEU A 181 18.93 12.38 -14.17
N ALA A 182 17.87 11.83 -14.74
CA ALA A 182 17.74 10.38 -14.93
C ALA A 182 18.74 9.82 -15.95
N ARG A 183 18.95 10.54 -17.07
CA ARG A 183 19.70 10.05 -18.23
C ARG A 183 21.16 10.50 -18.23
N ALA A 184 21.44 11.75 -17.88
CA ALA A 184 22.80 12.30 -17.93
C ALA A 184 23.53 12.17 -16.59
N ALA A 185 22.85 12.43 -15.47
CA ALA A 185 23.48 12.41 -14.14
C ALA A 185 23.32 11.07 -13.38
N GLY A 186 22.41 10.19 -13.81
CA GLY A 186 22.10 8.94 -13.11
C GLY A 186 21.34 9.10 -11.78
N GLU A 187 20.90 10.31 -11.44
CA GLU A 187 20.23 10.66 -10.17
C GLU A 187 18.73 10.34 -10.20
N ARG A 188 18.41 9.06 -9.98
CA ARG A 188 17.03 8.55 -10.12
C ARG A 188 16.04 9.14 -9.10
N ARG A 189 16.44 9.32 -7.83
CA ARG A 189 15.47 9.76 -6.79
C ARG A 189 14.96 11.17 -7.02
N THR A 190 15.86 12.10 -7.29
CA THR A 190 15.52 13.49 -7.59
C THR A 190 14.79 13.61 -8.93
N ALA A 191 15.20 12.82 -9.93
CA ALA A 191 14.49 12.75 -11.21
C ALA A 191 13.05 12.25 -11.05
N ALA A 192 12.80 11.23 -10.23
CA ALA A 192 11.43 10.78 -9.94
C ALA A 192 10.58 11.87 -9.29
N ALA A 193 11.15 12.61 -8.33
CA ALA A 193 10.48 13.72 -7.69
C ALA A 193 10.11 14.81 -8.71
N LEU A 194 11.05 15.25 -9.54
CA LEU A 194 10.78 16.24 -10.59
C LEU A 194 9.76 15.76 -11.63
N ALA A 195 9.76 14.46 -11.99
CA ALA A 195 8.76 13.89 -12.87
C ALA A 195 7.34 14.01 -12.26
N TRP A 196 7.16 13.64 -10.99
CA TRP A 196 5.88 13.81 -10.31
C TRP A 196 5.52 15.29 -10.07
N GLY A 197 6.51 16.14 -9.80
CA GLY A 197 6.32 17.59 -9.72
C GLY A 197 5.84 18.18 -11.04
N SER A 198 6.38 17.74 -12.16
CA SER A 198 5.92 18.10 -13.51
C SER A 198 4.46 17.70 -13.72
N VAL A 199 4.08 16.47 -13.39
CA VAL A 199 2.71 15.97 -13.50
C VAL A 199 1.73 16.77 -12.65
N ALA A 200 2.09 17.07 -11.39
CA ALA A 200 1.25 17.88 -10.50
C ALA A 200 1.07 19.32 -11.03
N LEU A 201 2.17 19.97 -11.43
CA LEU A 201 2.13 21.31 -12.01
C LEU A 201 1.36 21.37 -13.33
N ALA A 202 1.44 20.32 -14.15
CA ALA A 202 0.67 20.22 -15.39
C ALA A 202 -0.84 20.20 -15.11
N GLY A 203 -1.27 19.44 -14.10
CA GLY A 203 -2.67 19.42 -13.65
C GLY A 203 -3.13 20.76 -13.10
N ILE A 204 -2.32 21.41 -12.26
CA ILE A 204 -2.62 22.75 -11.71
C ILE A 204 -2.73 23.76 -12.85
N ALA A 205 -1.72 23.84 -13.73
CA ALA A 205 -1.73 24.75 -14.87
C ALA A 205 -2.95 24.52 -15.76
N GLY A 206 -3.31 23.27 -16.05
CA GLY A 206 -4.47 22.93 -16.88
C GLY A 206 -5.81 23.27 -16.23
N TRP A 207 -5.93 23.11 -14.91
CA TRP A 207 -7.15 23.44 -14.17
C TRP A 207 -7.47 24.94 -14.19
N PHE A 208 -6.44 25.77 -14.02
CA PHE A 208 -6.54 27.23 -13.97
C PHE A 208 -6.34 27.90 -15.35
N LEU A 209 -6.02 27.13 -16.40
CA LEU A 209 -5.79 27.64 -17.76
C LEU A 209 -6.92 28.52 -18.33
N PRO A 210 -8.21 28.20 -18.09
CA PRO A 210 -9.31 29.02 -18.61
C PRO A 210 -9.55 30.33 -17.85
N ASP A 211 -9.05 30.46 -16.62
CA ASP A 211 -9.41 31.56 -15.71
C ASP A 211 -9.02 32.96 -16.23
N PRO A 212 -7.85 33.15 -16.87
CA PRO A 212 -7.52 34.42 -17.52
C PRO A 212 -8.41 34.77 -18.72
N MET A 213 -9.07 33.78 -19.33
CA MET A 213 -9.79 33.91 -20.60
C MET A 213 -11.29 34.09 -20.40
N SER A 214 -11.85 33.44 -19.38
CA SER A 214 -13.29 33.35 -19.12
C SER A 214 -13.57 33.21 -17.62
N GLY A 215 -14.57 33.91 -17.11
CA GLY A 215 -14.92 33.87 -15.68
C GLY A 215 -15.93 32.79 -15.30
N ILE A 216 -16.80 32.36 -16.23
CA ILE A 216 -17.63 31.17 -16.04
C ILE A 216 -17.05 30.06 -16.89
N VAL A 217 -16.39 29.11 -16.24
CA VAL A 217 -15.72 27.99 -16.89
C VAL A 217 -16.49 26.72 -16.52
N PRO A 218 -17.10 26.01 -17.49
CA PRO A 218 -17.73 24.73 -17.22
C PRO A 218 -16.76 23.74 -16.59
N LEU A 219 -17.24 22.93 -15.64
CA LEU A 219 -16.40 21.95 -14.94
C LEU A 219 -15.70 20.99 -15.92
N ALA A 220 -16.42 20.53 -16.95
CA ALA A 220 -15.89 19.67 -17.99
C ALA A 220 -14.65 20.26 -18.69
N VAL A 221 -14.63 21.59 -18.94
CA VAL A 221 -13.48 22.29 -19.55
C VAL A 221 -12.27 22.28 -18.62
N ARG A 222 -12.47 22.47 -17.31
CA ARG A 222 -11.37 22.41 -16.33
C ARG A 222 -10.80 21.00 -16.24
N ILE A 223 -11.68 20.00 -16.16
CA ILE A 223 -11.30 18.59 -16.06
C ILE A 223 -10.52 18.15 -17.31
N ILE A 224 -11.02 18.45 -18.51
CA ILE A 224 -10.38 18.00 -19.75
C ILE A 224 -8.99 18.63 -19.94
N LEU A 225 -8.83 19.92 -19.62
CA LEU A 225 -7.53 20.61 -19.75
C LEU A 225 -6.52 20.12 -18.71
N ALA A 226 -6.93 20.00 -17.44
CA ALA A 226 -6.09 19.43 -16.39
C ALA A 226 -5.66 17.99 -16.75
N ALA A 227 -6.61 17.14 -17.13
CA ALA A 227 -6.33 15.75 -17.49
C ALA A 227 -5.47 15.64 -18.76
N SER A 228 -5.67 16.50 -19.77
CA SER A 228 -4.84 16.50 -20.98
C SER A 228 -3.38 16.85 -20.69
N LEU A 229 -3.14 17.86 -19.85
CA LEU A 229 -1.76 18.23 -19.48
C LEU A 229 -1.11 17.19 -18.57
N VAL A 230 -1.86 16.59 -17.62
CA VAL A 230 -1.38 15.47 -16.81
C VAL A 230 -1.03 14.27 -17.68
N LEU A 231 -1.86 13.93 -18.67
CA LEU A 231 -1.62 12.85 -19.62
C LEU A 231 -0.29 13.06 -20.37
N ILE A 232 -0.09 14.26 -20.93
CA ILE A 232 1.14 14.59 -21.67
C ILE A 232 2.35 14.52 -20.74
N ALA A 233 2.32 15.20 -19.59
CA ALA A 233 3.46 15.26 -18.67
C ALA A 233 3.83 13.87 -18.12
N SER A 234 2.84 13.06 -17.74
CA SER A 234 3.07 11.72 -17.20
C SER A 234 3.55 10.74 -18.27
N ALA A 235 3.01 10.78 -19.49
CA ALA A 235 3.46 9.95 -20.60
C ALA A 235 4.91 10.30 -21.01
N VAL A 236 5.23 11.59 -21.16
CA VAL A 236 6.59 12.06 -21.47
C VAL A 236 7.55 11.63 -20.38
N CYS A 237 7.22 11.82 -19.10
CA CYS A 237 8.10 11.41 -18.00
C CYS A 237 8.26 9.88 -17.92
N ALA A 238 7.20 9.11 -18.17
CA ALA A 238 7.24 7.65 -18.17
C ALA A 238 8.22 7.11 -19.23
N LEU A 239 8.15 7.66 -20.44
CA LEU A 239 8.95 7.21 -21.59
C LEU A 239 10.37 7.80 -21.59
N ALA A 240 10.49 9.11 -21.38
CA ALA A 240 11.76 9.82 -21.51
C ALA A 240 12.65 9.65 -20.27
N ALA A 241 12.13 9.93 -19.06
CA ALA A 241 12.93 9.82 -17.83
C ALA A 241 13.11 8.37 -17.38
N ASN A 242 12.10 7.50 -17.60
CA ASN A 242 12.14 6.06 -17.32
C ASN A 242 12.58 5.69 -15.89
N VAL A 243 12.17 6.49 -14.90
CA VAL A 243 12.54 6.26 -13.49
C VAL A 243 11.49 5.41 -12.76
N GLN A 244 10.21 5.72 -12.97
CA GLN A 244 9.05 5.00 -12.41
C GLN A 244 7.98 4.84 -13.50
N PRO A 245 8.27 4.08 -14.58
CA PRO A 245 7.41 4.04 -15.76
C PRO A 245 6.01 3.51 -15.46
N MET A 246 5.86 2.52 -14.57
CA MET A 246 4.54 1.92 -14.26
C MET A 246 3.63 2.84 -13.44
N PRO A 247 4.09 3.47 -12.34
CA PRO A 247 3.31 4.50 -11.67
C PRO A 247 2.96 5.71 -12.56
N LEU A 248 3.90 6.20 -13.38
CA LEU A 248 3.59 7.29 -14.32
C LEU A 248 2.63 6.86 -15.42
N PHE A 249 2.73 5.61 -15.90
CA PHE A 249 1.74 5.01 -16.80
C PHE A 249 0.35 4.94 -16.16
N SER A 250 0.23 4.63 -14.87
CA SER A 250 -1.07 4.65 -14.17
C SER A 250 -1.69 6.06 -14.16
N ALA A 251 -0.88 7.09 -13.95
CA ALA A 251 -1.33 8.48 -14.00
C ALA A 251 -1.76 8.87 -15.43
N ALA A 252 -0.97 8.48 -16.44
CA ALA A 252 -1.30 8.70 -17.85
C ALA A 252 -2.61 7.99 -18.24
N LEU A 253 -2.78 6.73 -17.85
CA LEU A 253 -3.98 5.96 -18.15
C LEU A 253 -5.22 6.55 -17.45
N ALA A 254 -5.10 6.95 -16.18
CA ALA A 254 -6.19 7.63 -15.48
C ALA A 254 -6.57 8.93 -16.17
N ALA A 255 -5.59 9.75 -16.52
CA ALA A 255 -5.78 11.01 -17.23
C ALA A 255 -6.44 10.80 -18.59
N LEU A 256 -6.04 9.78 -19.35
CA LEU A 256 -6.68 9.42 -20.62
C LEU A 256 -8.16 9.09 -20.43
N LEU A 257 -8.50 8.25 -19.46
CA LEU A 257 -9.89 7.89 -19.18
C LEU A 257 -10.72 9.11 -18.75
N ILE A 258 -10.12 10.02 -17.99
CA ILE A 258 -10.76 11.28 -17.58
C ILE A 258 -10.94 12.22 -18.78
N VAL A 259 -9.98 12.32 -19.71
CA VAL A 259 -10.15 13.08 -20.95
C VAL A 259 -11.32 12.52 -21.76
N VAL A 260 -11.41 11.20 -21.90
CA VAL A 260 -12.53 10.56 -22.61
C VAL A 260 -13.86 10.84 -21.91
N GLY A 261 -13.94 10.67 -20.59
CA GLY A 261 -15.16 10.96 -19.83
C GLY A 261 -15.59 12.42 -19.87
N SER A 262 -14.65 13.35 -19.69
CA SER A 262 -14.92 14.80 -19.78
C SER A 262 -15.25 15.28 -21.20
N SER A 263 -14.79 14.56 -22.24
CA SER A 263 -15.23 14.81 -23.61
C SER A 263 -16.72 14.52 -23.78
N PHE A 264 -17.24 13.46 -23.15
CA PHE A 264 -18.69 13.20 -23.13
C PHE A 264 -19.46 14.25 -22.34
N MET A 265 -18.91 14.77 -21.23
CA MET A 265 -19.53 15.89 -20.50
C MET A 265 -19.68 17.14 -21.39
N LEU A 266 -18.68 17.42 -22.23
CA LEU A 266 -18.76 18.53 -23.20
C LEU A 266 -19.79 18.28 -24.31
N LEU A 267 -19.96 17.03 -24.75
CA LEU A 267 -20.95 16.65 -25.77
C LEU A 267 -22.39 16.69 -25.24
N PHE A 268 -22.58 16.48 -23.93
CA PHE A 268 -23.89 16.49 -23.26
C PHE A 268 -23.94 17.52 -22.12
N PRO A 269 -23.99 18.83 -22.43
CA PRO A 269 -24.04 19.88 -21.41
C PRO A 269 -25.19 19.65 -20.42
N GLY A 270 -24.92 19.83 -19.14
CA GLY A 270 -25.90 19.67 -18.05
C GLY A 270 -26.06 18.23 -17.55
N HIS A 271 -25.36 17.25 -18.13
CA HIS A 271 -25.42 15.84 -17.73
C HIS A 271 -24.09 15.34 -17.13
N ASP A 272 -23.34 16.22 -16.46
CA ASP A 272 -22.00 15.94 -15.95
C ASP A 272 -22.02 14.76 -14.94
N VAL A 273 -23.03 14.72 -14.08
CA VAL A 273 -23.22 13.68 -13.06
C VAL A 273 -23.49 12.32 -13.71
N GLU A 274 -24.41 12.28 -14.68
CA GLU A 274 -24.81 11.08 -15.40
C GLU A 274 -23.62 10.49 -16.16
N VAL A 275 -22.87 11.34 -16.86
CA VAL A 275 -21.64 10.93 -17.56
C VAL A 275 -20.61 10.38 -16.59
N ALA A 276 -20.36 11.07 -15.46
CA ALA A 276 -19.42 10.58 -14.45
C ALA A 276 -19.84 9.23 -13.86
N ALA A 277 -21.14 9.04 -13.60
CA ALA A 277 -21.71 7.80 -13.08
C ALA A 277 -21.56 6.64 -14.07
N ILE A 278 -21.78 6.88 -15.36
CA ILE A 278 -21.56 5.89 -16.42
C ILE A 278 -20.07 5.54 -16.51
N VAL A 279 -19.19 6.55 -16.56
CA VAL A 279 -17.74 6.36 -16.68
C VAL A 279 -17.22 5.51 -15.53
N VAL A 280 -17.53 5.85 -14.27
CA VAL A 280 -17.05 5.08 -13.11
C VAL A 280 -17.62 3.67 -13.07
N THR A 281 -18.87 3.48 -13.49
CA THR A 281 -19.51 2.16 -13.58
C THR A 281 -18.81 1.29 -14.61
N VAL A 282 -18.59 1.81 -15.82
CA VAL A 282 -17.88 1.11 -16.89
C VAL A 282 -16.45 0.79 -16.48
N SER A 283 -15.72 1.77 -15.92
CA SER A 283 -14.36 1.57 -15.40
C SER A 283 -14.31 0.46 -14.34
N SER A 284 -15.31 0.40 -13.45
CA SER A 284 -15.40 -0.62 -12.40
C SER A 284 -15.59 -2.02 -12.99
N PHE A 285 -16.46 -2.18 -13.99
CA PHE A 285 -16.65 -3.47 -14.67
C PHE A 285 -15.42 -3.89 -15.49
N VAL A 286 -14.71 -2.92 -16.12
CA VAL A 286 -13.47 -3.17 -16.86
C VAL A 286 -12.39 -3.80 -15.97
N THR A 287 -12.41 -3.55 -14.65
CA THR A 287 -11.44 -4.16 -13.71
C THR A 287 -11.41 -5.69 -13.77
N ALA A 288 -12.52 -6.35 -14.12
CA ALA A 288 -12.60 -7.80 -14.26
C ALA A 288 -11.78 -8.35 -15.43
N TYR A 289 -11.55 -7.53 -16.47
CA TYR A 289 -10.83 -7.90 -17.68
C TYR A 289 -9.35 -7.50 -17.65
N LEU A 290 -8.90 -6.78 -16.62
CA LEU A 290 -7.51 -6.30 -16.53
C LEU A 290 -6.47 -7.43 -16.38
N PRO A 291 -6.67 -8.49 -15.56
CA PRO A 291 -5.69 -9.56 -15.44
C PRO A 291 -5.38 -10.28 -16.77
N PRO A 292 -6.37 -10.80 -17.53
CA PRO A 292 -6.07 -11.44 -18.82
C PRO A 292 -5.48 -10.44 -19.83
N LEU A 293 -5.91 -9.18 -19.80
CA LEU A 293 -5.36 -8.14 -20.67
C LEU A 293 -3.88 -7.86 -20.35
N SER A 294 -3.49 -7.80 -19.07
CA SER A 294 -2.09 -7.61 -18.69
C SER A 294 -1.18 -8.77 -19.13
N TYR A 295 -1.66 -10.01 -19.05
CA TYR A 295 -0.93 -11.17 -19.56
C TYR A 295 -0.78 -11.12 -21.09
N ARG A 296 -1.84 -10.71 -21.81
CA ARG A 296 -1.82 -10.55 -23.27
C ARG A 296 -0.85 -9.45 -23.70
N ILE A 297 -0.87 -8.28 -23.06
CA ILE A 297 0.08 -7.18 -23.36
C ILE A 297 1.53 -7.60 -23.05
N ALA A 298 1.74 -8.35 -21.96
CA ALA A 298 3.06 -8.87 -21.62
C ALA A 298 3.55 -10.00 -22.56
N GLY A 299 2.66 -10.52 -23.42
CA GLY A 299 2.96 -11.65 -24.30
C GLY A 299 3.28 -12.93 -23.55
N VAL A 300 2.68 -13.13 -22.36
CA VAL A 300 2.80 -14.37 -21.60
C VAL A 300 2.04 -15.45 -22.36
N ALA A 301 2.74 -16.46 -22.87
CA ALA A 301 2.08 -17.64 -23.44
C ALA A 301 1.39 -18.39 -22.30
N LEU A 302 0.06 -18.38 -22.32
CA LEU A 302 -0.72 -19.26 -21.46
C LEU A 302 -0.57 -20.68 -22.04
N PRO A 303 -0.14 -21.67 -21.24
CA PRO A 303 -0.06 -23.03 -21.72
C PRO A 303 -1.45 -23.49 -22.19
N ASN A 304 -1.49 -24.15 -23.34
CA ASN A 304 -2.70 -24.85 -23.77
C ASN A 304 -2.86 -26.04 -22.82
N LEU A 305 -3.81 -25.98 -21.88
CA LEU A 305 -4.09 -27.10 -20.99
C LEU A 305 -4.66 -28.25 -21.84
N PRO A 306 -3.91 -29.34 -22.08
CA PRO A 306 -4.40 -30.43 -22.88
C PRO A 306 -5.51 -31.13 -22.09
N THR A 307 -6.65 -31.37 -22.73
CA THR A 307 -7.79 -32.03 -22.10
C THR A 307 -7.69 -33.56 -22.13
N THR A 308 -6.67 -34.09 -22.80
CA THR A 308 -6.38 -35.53 -22.91
C THR A 308 -5.05 -35.87 -22.28
N THR A 309 -4.95 -37.07 -21.69
CA THR A 309 -3.73 -37.56 -21.06
C THR A 309 -2.59 -37.66 -22.08
N GLU A 310 -2.88 -38.10 -23.31
CA GLU A 310 -1.90 -38.11 -24.40
C GLU A 310 -1.39 -36.70 -24.75
N GLY A 311 -2.25 -35.68 -24.67
CA GLY A 311 -1.88 -34.29 -24.93
C GLY A 311 -0.94 -33.70 -23.87
N ILE A 312 -1.04 -34.15 -22.61
CA ILE A 312 -0.11 -33.74 -21.52
C ILE A 312 1.27 -34.36 -21.73
N LEU A 313 1.32 -35.62 -22.18
CA LEU A 313 2.57 -36.33 -22.47
C LEU A 313 3.25 -35.85 -23.77
N ALA A 314 2.46 -35.37 -24.73
CA ALA A 314 2.96 -34.84 -26.01
C ALA A 314 3.26 -33.34 -26.00
N ASP A 315 3.00 -32.63 -24.89
CA ASP A 315 3.29 -31.20 -24.79
C ASP A 315 4.79 -30.97 -24.57
N GLU A 316 5.51 -30.86 -25.67
CA GLU A 316 6.93 -30.47 -25.71
C GLU A 316 7.11 -28.95 -25.92
N THR A 317 6.06 -28.14 -25.77
CA THR A 317 6.19 -26.71 -26.04
C THR A 317 7.22 -26.07 -25.09
N PRO A 318 8.33 -25.52 -25.62
CA PRO A 318 9.39 -25.01 -24.77
C PRO A 318 8.88 -23.77 -24.04
N VAL A 319 9.03 -23.79 -22.71
CA VAL A 319 8.71 -22.63 -21.88
C VAL A 319 9.53 -21.43 -22.37
N GLN A 320 8.87 -20.29 -22.55
CA GLN A 320 9.55 -19.05 -22.94
C GLN A 320 10.69 -18.75 -21.97
N SER A 321 11.91 -18.55 -22.48
CA SER A 321 13.09 -18.30 -21.66
C SER A 321 12.99 -16.98 -20.86
N ASP A 322 12.15 -16.05 -21.30
CA ASP A 322 11.88 -14.76 -20.65
C ASP A 322 10.55 -14.72 -19.87
N ILE A 323 9.89 -15.87 -19.65
CA ILE A 323 8.57 -15.96 -19.02
C ILE A 323 8.49 -15.22 -17.67
N VAL A 324 9.55 -15.32 -16.85
CA VAL A 324 9.61 -14.65 -15.53
C VAL A 324 9.61 -13.13 -15.69
N LYS A 325 10.36 -12.59 -16.66
CA LYS A 325 10.40 -11.14 -16.92
C LYS A 325 9.04 -10.64 -17.41
N ARG A 326 8.39 -11.40 -18.30
CA ARG A 326 7.03 -11.09 -18.80
C ARG A 326 5.99 -11.15 -17.70
N ALA A 327 6.04 -12.16 -16.83
CA ALA A 327 5.14 -12.29 -15.69
C ALA A 327 5.30 -11.12 -14.70
N LEU A 328 6.54 -10.73 -14.37
CA LEU A 328 6.82 -9.57 -13.52
C LEU A 328 6.35 -8.26 -14.18
N PHE A 329 6.47 -8.13 -15.50
CA PHE A 329 5.94 -7.00 -16.24
C PHE A 329 4.40 -6.98 -16.22
N ALA A 330 3.75 -8.11 -16.45
CA ALA A 330 2.29 -8.26 -16.37
C ALA A 330 1.76 -7.86 -14.98
N ASP A 331 2.41 -8.31 -13.91
CA ASP A 331 2.05 -7.98 -12.53
C ASP A 331 2.11 -6.46 -12.26
N ARG A 332 3.20 -5.81 -12.69
CA ARG A 332 3.37 -4.35 -12.55
C ARG A 332 2.38 -3.57 -13.41
N LEU A 333 2.13 -4.03 -14.64
CA LEU A 333 1.16 -3.44 -15.55
C LEU A 333 -0.25 -3.52 -14.96
N LEU A 334 -0.64 -4.69 -14.43
CA LEU A 334 -1.91 -4.89 -13.75
C LEU A 334 -2.07 -3.95 -12.55
N GLY A 335 -1.04 -3.82 -11.72
CA GLY A 335 -1.02 -2.87 -10.60
C GLY A 335 -1.23 -1.42 -11.06
N ALA A 336 -0.59 -1.03 -12.16
CA ALA A 336 -0.76 0.31 -12.74
C ALA A 336 -2.17 0.54 -13.32
N MET A 337 -2.74 -0.46 -14.00
CA MET A 337 -4.11 -0.37 -14.54
C MET A 337 -5.16 -0.29 -13.43
N LEU A 338 -5.02 -1.08 -12.36
CA LEU A 338 -5.91 -1.02 -11.19
C LEU A 338 -5.77 0.31 -10.43
N ALA A 339 -4.56 0.84 -10.30
CA ALA A 339 -4.34 2.18 -9.75
C ALA A 339 -5.04 3.26 -10.58
N ALA A 340 -4.97 3.17 -11.91
CA ALA A 340 -5.68 4.11 -12.79
C ALA A 340 -7.20 4.05 -12.60
N MET A 341 -7.80 2.86 -12.57
CA MET A 341 -9.25 2.70 -12.33
C MET A 341 -9.67 3.20 -10.94
N SER A 342 -8.79 3.04 -9.94
CA SER A 342 -9.01 3.54 -8.58
C SER A 342 -9.02 5.07 -8.53
N VAL A 343 -8.08 5.73 -9.23
CA VAL A 343 -8.05 7.20 -9.35
C VAL A 343 -9.29 7.72 -10.07
N VAL A 344 -9.69 7.09 -11.18
CA VAL A 344 -10.91 7.47 -11.92
C VAL A 344 -12.14 7.34 -11.01
N ALA A 345 -12.24 6.26 -10.22
CA ALA A 345 -13.37 6.07 -9.31
C ALA A 345 -13.43 7.13 -8.20
N VAL A 346 -12.30 7.49 -7.62
CA VAL A 346 -12.22 8.55 -6.60
C VAL A 346 -12.62 9.91 -7.18
N LEU A 347 -12.11 10.26 -8.36
CA LEU A 347 -12.40 11.56 -8.99
C LEU A 347 -13.86 11.66 -9.47
N ALA A 348 -14.39 10.58 -10.06
CA ALA A 348 -15.79 10.52 -10.46
C ALA A 348 -16.73 10.58 -9.25
N ALA A 349 -16.33 10.03 -8.09
CA ALA A 349 -17.14 10.08 -6.87
C ALA A 349 -17.45 11.51 -6.41
N PHE A 350 -16.49 12.44 -6.52
CA PHE A 350 -16.74 13.86 -6.21
C PHE A 350 -17.81 14.49 -7.12
N VAL A 351 -17.85 14.12 -8.39
CA VAL A 351 -18.85 14.62 -9.34
C VAL A 351 -20.21 13.94 -9.07
N VAL A 352 -20.23 12.61 -8.95
CA VAL A 352 -21.49 11.85 -8.76
C VAL A 352 -22.19 12.22 -7.46
N ILE A 353 -21.44 12.41 -6.37
CA ILE A 353 -22.04 12.71 -5.07
C ILE A 353 -22.66 14.11 -5.01
N SER A 354 -22.25 15.02 -5.90
CA SER A 354 -22.82 16.36 -6.00
C SER A 354 -24.31 16.36 -6.36
N GLN A 355 -24.84 15.25 -6.91
CA GLN A 355 -26.27 15.07 -7.17
C GLN A 355 -27.11 15.08 -5.87
N GLY A 356 -26.53 14.68 -4.73
CA GLY A 356 -27.21 14.65 -3.44
C GLY A 356 -28.36 13.63 -3.33
N THR A 357 -28.38 12.59 -4.16
CA THR A 357 -29.45 11.57 -4.13
C THR A 357 -29.04 10.32 -3.35
N ILE A 358 -30.03 9.55 -2.89
CA ILE A 358 -29.76 8.23 -2.30
C ILE A 358 -29.09 7.29 -3.31
N TRP A 359 -29.42 7.43 -4.60
CA TRP A 359 -28.88 6.60 -5.67
C TRP A 359 -27.40 6.91 -5.96
N SER A 360 -26.99 8.18 -5.95
CA SER A 360 -25.58 8.55 -6.12
C SER A 360 -24.72 8.04 -4.96
N THR A 361 -25.25 8.12 -3.75
CA THR A 361 -24.63 7.57 -2.54
C THR A 361 -24.51 6.05 -2.61
N LEU A 362 -25.60 5.35 -2.94
CA LEU A 362 -25.64 3.90 -3.08
C LEU A 362 -24.64 3.43 -4.15
N LEU A 363 -24.57 4.10 -5.29
CA LEU A 363 -23.64 3.78 -6.38
C LEU A 363 -22.19 3.83 -5.89
N MET A 364 -21.82 4.91 -5.19
CA MET A 364 -20.45 5.08 -4.69
C MET A 364 -20.10 4.08 -3.59
N LEU A 365 -21.04 3.75 -2.71
CA LEU A 365 -20.84 2.70 -1.71
C LEU A 365 -20.66 1.33 -2.35
N CYS A 366 -21.51 0.97 -3.32
CA CYS A 366 -21.41 -0.29 -4.06
C CYS A 366 -20.03 -0.42 -4.75
N ILE A 367 -19.59 0.61 -5.46
CA ILE A 367 -18.28 0.61 -6.15
C ILE A 367 -17.13 0.56 -5.14
N GLY A 368 -17.19 1.37 -4.08
CA GLY A 368 -16.16 1.41 -3.06
C GLY A 368 -16.02 0.07 -2.32
N PHE A 369 -17.13 -0.55 -1.91
CA PHE A 369 -17.12 -1.88 -1.29
C PHE A 369 -16.68 -2.97 -2.28
N ALA A 370 -17.10 -2.91 -3.54
CA ALA A 370 -16.61 -3.84 -4.56
C ALA A 370 -15.08 -3.79 -4.66
N TYR A 371 -14.46 -2.60 -4.69
CA TYR A 371 -13.00 -2.47 -4.73
C TYR A 371 -12.33 -3.00 -3.45
N LEU A 372 -12.85 -2.63 -2.27
CA LEU A 372 -12.32 -3.11 -0.98
C LEU A 372 -12.36 -4.64 -0.88
N LEU A 373 -13.46 -5.26 -1.28
CA LEU A 373 -13.66 -6.71 -1.19
C LEU A 373 -12.84 -7.45 -2.26
N ARG A 374 -12.79 -6.91 -3.48
CA ARG A 374 -12.02 -7.45 -4.61
C ARG A 374 -10.52 -7.40 -4.37
N ALA A 375 -10.04 -6.49 -3.52
CA ALA A 375 -8.64 -6.44 -3.11
C ALA A 375 -8.13 -7.76 -2.50
N ARG A 376 -9.03 -8.62 -1.98
CA ARG A 376 -8.71 -9.96 -1.45
C ARG A 376 -8.27 -10.95 -2.53
N ALA A 377 -8.69 -10.75 -3.78
CA ALA A 377 -8.32 -11.62 -4.90
C ALA A 377 -6.87 -11.40 -5.37
N PHE A 378 -6.24 -10.29 -4.96
CA PHE A 378 -4.89 -9.92 -5.39
C PHE A 378 -3.87 -10.08 -4.27
N VAL A 379 -2.80 -10.82 -4.55
CA VAL A 379 -1.66 -10.99 -3.63
C VAL A 379 -0.66 -9.83 -3.77
N GLY A 380 -0.54 -9.25 -4.98
CA GLY A 380 0.42 -8.19 -5.28
C GLY A 380 0.18 -6.91 -4.47
N PHE A 381 1.25 -6.37 -3.88
CA PHE A 381 1.17 -5.18 -3.01
C PHE A 381 0.53 -3.97 -3.72
N THR A 382 0.95 -3.65 -4.95
CA THR A 382 0.46 -2.49 -5.70
C THR A 382 -1.01 -2.64 -6.10
N GLN A 383 -1.40 -3.84 -6.56
CA GLN A 383 -2.77 -4.17 -6.96
C GLN A 383 -3.72 -4.06 -5.77
N ARG A 384 -3.33 -4.68 -4.64
CA ARG A 384 -4.10 -4.67 -3.41
C ARG A 384 -4.18 -3.26 -2.81
N LEU A 385 -3.07 -2.53 -2.78
CA LEU A 385 -3.04 -1.15 -2.26
C LEU A 385 -3.90 -0.21 -3.10
N ALA A 386 -3.85 -0.31 -4.42
CA ALA A 386 -4.66 0.50 -5.32
C ALA A 386 -6.16 0.36 -5.03
N LEU A 387 -6.64 -0.89 -4.98
CA LEU A 387 -8.05 -1.19 -4.72
C LEU A 387 -8.47 -0.83 -3.29
N LEU A 388 -7.60 -1.07 -2.29
CA LEU A 388 -7.89 -0.71 -0.90
C LEU A 388 -7.99 0.81 -0.71
N LEU A 389 -7.02 1.57 -1.21
CA LEU A 389 -7.04 3.03 -1.09
C LEU A 389 -8.17 3.65 -1.91
N GLY A 390 -8.33 3.23 -3.17
CA GLY A 390 -9.40 3.71 -4.03
C GLY A 390 -10.77 3.42 -3.43
N GLY A 391 -11.02 2.16 -3.06
CA GLY A 391 -12.27 1.74 -2.43
C GLY A 391 -12.54 2.46 -1.12
N ALA A 392 -11.53 2.59 -0.24
CA ALA A 392 -11.69 3.29 1.04
C ALA A 392 -12.06 4.76 0.85
N ILE A 393 -11.37 5.48 -0.05
CA ILE A 393 -11.65 6.89 -0.33
C ILE A 393 -13.05 7.04 -0.94
N THR A 394 -13.42 6.20 -1.92
CA THR A 394 -14.77 6.23 -2.52
C THR A 394 -15.86 5.95 -1.47
N VAL A 395 -15.65 4.98 -0.57
CA VAL A 395 -16.59 4.73 0.54
C VAL A 395 -16.67 5.94 1.46
N VAL A 396 -15.55 6.56 1.84
CA VAL A 396 -15.54 7.76 2.68
C VAL A 396 -16.31 8.91 2.03
N ILE A 397 -16.19 9.11 0.72
CA ILE A 397 -16.96 10.12 -0.01
C ILE A 397 -18.47 9.81 0.04
N GLY A 398 -18.86 8.53 -0.11
CA GLY A 398 -20.27 8.11 0.03
C GLY A 398 -20.80 8.28 1.46
N LEU A 399 -20.01 7.90 2.47
CA LEU A 399 -20.37 8.06 3.89
C LEU A 399 -20.47 9.54 4.28
N TYR A 400 -19.62 10.40 3.72
CA TYR A 400 -19.72 11.84 3.91
C TYR A 400 -21.10 12.36 3.47
N ALA A 401 -21.61 11.91 2.32
CA ALA A 401 -22.94 12.30 1.84
C ALA A 401 -24.09 11.80 2.73
N ILE A 402 -23.93 10.65 3.39
CA ILE A 402 -24.90 10.17 4.39
C ILE A 402 -24.85 11.03 5.65
N ALA A 403 -23.65 11.43 6.07
CA ALA A 403 -23.43 12.14 7.32
C ALA A 403 -23.96 13.58 7.29
N THR A 404 -24.06 14.24 6.12
CA THR A 404 -24.49 15.64 6.04
C THR A 404 -25.86 15.91 6.64
N GLY A 405 -26.83 14.99 6.47
CA GLY A 405 -28.17 15.14 7.04
C GLY A 405 -28.21 15.05 8.57
N PRO A 406 -27.74 13.93 9.18
CA PRO A 406 -27.77 13.74 10.64
C PRO A 406 -26.98 14.80 11.42
N VAL A 407 -25.91 15.37 10.85
CA VAL A 407 -25.08 16.40 11.51
C VAL A 407 -25.89 17.62 11.91
N GLU A 408 -27.00 17.95 11.24
CA GLU A 408 -27.82 19.12 11.59
C GLU A 408 -28.62 18.94 12.89
N SER A 409 -28.72 17.72 13.41
CA SER A 409 -29.51 17.39 14.61
C SER A 409 -28.63 16.86 15.74
N LEU A 410 -28.93 17.22 16.99
CA LEU A 410 -28.20 16.69 18.15
C LEU A 410 -28.25 15.15 18.20
N GLY A 411 -29.41 14.56 17.92
CA GLY A 411 -29.58 13.11 17.86
C GLY A 411 -28.69 12.47 16.80
N GLY A 412 -28.65 13.04 15.59
CA GLY A 412 -27.79 12.57 14.51
C GLY A 412 -26.30 12.77 14.76
N MET A 413 -25.90 13.85 15.45
CA MET A 413 -24.52 14.00 15.92
C MET A 413 -24.13 12.89 16.90
N VAL A 414 -24.99 12.60 17.88
CA VAL A 414 -24.77 11.52 18.87
C VAL A 414 -24.66 10.16 18.16
N THR A 415 -25.50 9.88 17.18
CA THR A 415 -25.41 8.62 16.42
C THR A 415 -24.12 8.53 15.60
N LEU A 416 -23.70 9.61 14.94
CA LEU A 416 -22.44 9.65 14.19
C LEU A 416 -21.22 9.44 15.10
N PHE A 417 -21.18 10.08 16.27
CA PHE A 417 -20.11 9.85 17.25
C PHE A 417 -20.10 8.42 17.78
N ALA A 418 -21.28 7.83 18.04
CA ALA A 418 -21.38 6.43 18.47
C ALA A 418 -20.87 5.46 17.38
N VAL A 419 -21.25 5.69 16.12
CA VAL A 419 -20.78 4.90 14.97
C VAL A 419 -19.27 5.06 14.78
N ALA A 420 -18.75 6.29 14.87
CA ALA A 420 -17.32 6.56 14.79
C ALA A 420 -16.54 5.81 15.88
N LEU A 421 -17.00 5.89 17.14
CA LEU A 421 -16.39 5.19 18.26
C LEU A 421 -16.42 3.66 18.05
N ALA A 422 -17.54 3.10 17.58
CA ALA A 422 -17.66 1.68 17.28
C ALA A 422 -16.70 1.24 16.17
N LEU A 423 -16.62 1.98 15.07
CA LEU A 423 -15.69 1.68 13.97
C LEU A 423 -14.23 1.78 14.43
N THR A 424 -13.87 2.84 15.18
CA THR A 424 -12.53 2.98 15.77
C THR A 424 -12.19 1.81 16.66
N TYR A 425 -13.10 1.37 17.52
CA TYR A 425 -12.90 0.20 18.37
C TYR A 425 -12.65 -1.08 17.54
N VAL A 426 -13.46 -1.33 16.51
CA VAL A 426 -13.32 -2.50 15.63
C VAL A 426 -11.96 -2.49 14.92
N PHE A 427 -11.56 -1.36 14.33
CA PHE A 427 -10.27 -1.27 13.64
C PHE A 427 -9.08 -1.33 14.61
N ALA A 428 -9.17 -0.71 15.78
CA ALA A 428 -8.15 -0.82 16.82
C ALA A 428 -7.99 -2.27 17.27
N HIS A 429 -9.09 -2.97 17.55
CA HIS A 429 -9.06 -4.39 17.93
C HIS A 429 -8.45 -5.26 16.82
N TYR A 430 -8.85 -5.03 15.56
CA TYR A 430 -8.29 -5.72 14.42
C TYR A 430 -6.78 -5.54 14.34
N SER A 431 -6.31 -4.30 14.42
CA SER A 431 -4.87 -3.96 14.36
C SER A 431 -4.08 -4.55 15.53
N ALA A 432 -4.67 -4.62 16.72
CA ALA A 432 -3.99 -5.09 17.92
C ALA A 432 -3.90 -6.62 18.00
N SER A 433 -4.90 -7.34 17.46
CA SER A 433 -5.08 -8.75 17.83
C SER A 433 -5.44 -9.71 16.68
N TRP A 434 -5.96 -9.24 15.55
CA TRP A 434 -6.48 -10.10 14.48
C TRP A 434 -5.70 -10.03 13.18
N TYR A 435 -4.81 -9.06 12.98
CA TYR A 435 -4.14 -8.83 11.69
C TYR A 435 -3.32 -10.03 11.16
N GLN A 436 -2.83 -10.92 12.02
CA GLN A 436 -2.09 -12.13 11.64
C GLN A 436 -2.94 -13.42 11.67
N ARG A 437 -4.20 -13.33 12.13
CA ARG A 437 -5.03 -14.52 12.29
C ARG A 437 -5.55 -14.97 10.93
N ILE A 438 -5.36 -16.26 10.63
CA ILE A 438 -6.01 -16.89 9.48
C ILE A 438 -7.49 -17.00 9.80
N MET A 439 -8.32 -16.23 9.09
CA MET A 439 -9.77 -16.24 9.29
C MET A 439 -10.36 -17.57 8.82
N ALA A 440 -11.43 -18.03 9.49
CA ALA A 440 -12.13 -19.23 9.08
C ALA A 440 -12.67 -19.10 7.63
N PRO A 441 -12.72 -20.19 6.84
CA PRO A 441 -13.17 -20.15 5.44
C PRO A 441 -14.57 -19.54 5.24
N THR A 442 -15.43 -19.62 6.26
CA THR A 442 -16.78 -19.04 6.26
C THR A 442 -16.77 -17.51 6.10
N TRP A 443 -15.80 -16.81 6.70
CA TRP A 443 -15.64 -15.35 6.55
C TRP A 443 -15.20 -14.96 5.14
N GLY A 444 -14.38 -15.79 4.49
CA GLY A 444 -14.05 -15.62 3.08
C GLY A 444 -15.30 -15.61 2.22
N ARG A 445 -16.16 -16.61 2.42
CA ARG A 445 -17.42 -16.78 1.70
C ARG A 445 -18.44 -15.67 1.95
N TRP A 446 -18.54 -15.14 3.17
CA TRP A 446 -19.35 -13.95 3.43
C TRP A 446 -18.84 -12.73 2.66
N GLY A 447 -17.52 -12.52 2.61
CA GLY A 447 -16.97 -11.44 1.82
C GLY A 447 -17.23 -11.62 0.31
N ASP A 448 -17.26 -12.85 -0.19
CA ASP A 448 -17.62 -13.11 -1.59
C ASP A 448 -19.07 -12.74 -1.85
N VAL A 449 -20.00 -13.15 -0.99
CA VAL A 449 -21.42 -12.76 -1.08
C VAL A 449 -21.58 -11.24 -1.05
N LEU A 450 -20.87 -10.54 -0.16
CA LEU A 450 -20.88 -9.08 -0.09
C LEU A 450 -20.30 -8.44 -1.36
N GLU A 451 -19.27 -9.03 -1.96
CA GLU A 451 -18.70 -8.54 -3.22
C GLU A 451 -19.73 -8.66 -4.35
N TRP A 452 -20.40 -9.82 -4.46
CA TRP A 452 -21.47 -10.03 -5.42
C TRP A 452 -22.63 -9.05 -5.22
N LEU A 453 -23.08 -8.85 -3.98
CA LEU A 453 -24.15 -7.88 -3.67
C LEU A 453 -23.74 -6.45 -4.04
N ALA A 454 -22.50 -6.06 -3.73
CA ALA A 454 -21.97 -4.76 -4.09
C ALA A 454 -21.97 -4.57 -5.62
N ILE A 455 -21.47 -5.56 -6.38
CA ILE A 455 -21.43 -5.54 -7.84
C ILE A 455 -22.83 -5.50 -8.46
N ILE A 456 -23.75 -6.35 -7.97
CA ILE A 456 -25.14 -6.39 -8.43
C ILE A 456 -25.84 -5.05 -8.17
N GLY A 457 -25.55 -4.41 -7.03
CA GLY A 457 -26.12 -3.11 -6.65
C GLY A 457 -25.67 -1.94 -7.54
N ILE A 458 -24.55 -2.06 -8.27
CA ILE A 458 -24.04 -0.99 -9.14
C ILE A 458 -25.06 -0.63 -10.23
N VAL A 459 -25.67 -1.61 -10.89
CA VAL A 459 -26.57 -1.36 -12.03
C VAL A 459 -27.86 -0.66 -11.60
N PRO A 460 -28.62 -1.16 -10.59
CA PRO A 460 -29.79 -0.45 -10.07
C PRO A 460 -29.44 0.96 -9.57
N ALA A 461 -28.33 1.12 -8.87
CA ALA A 461 -27.90 2.43 -8.39
C ALA A 461 -27.62 3.40 -9.54
N LEU A 462 -26.96 2.94 -10.60
CA LEU A 462 -26.72 3.73 -11.81
C LEU A 462 -28.03 4.16 -12.47
N LEU A 463 -28.99 3.24 -12.65
CA LEU A 463 -30.30 3.56 -13.22
C LEU A 463 -31.04 4.62 -12.40
N GLY A 464 -30.88 4.60 -11.07
CA GLY A 464 -31.39 5.63 -10.17
C GLY A 464 -30.71 6.98 -10.36
N VAL A 465 -29.37 7.02 -10.51
CA VAL A 465 -28.62 8.25 -10.80
C VAL A 465 -29.06 8.88 -12.13
N LEU A 466 -29.32 8.04 -13.13
CA LEU A 466 -29.81 8.46 -14.45
C LEU A 466 -31.30 8.86 -14.45
N ASN A 467 -31.98 8.85 -13.29
CA ASN A 467 -33.42 9.14 -13.14
C ASN A 467 -34.35 8.23 -13.97
N LEU A 468 -33.92 7.03 -14.38
CA LEU A 468 -34.76 6.13 -15.18
C LEU A 468 -35.98 5.62 -14.41
N TYR A 469 -35.86 5.40 -13.09
CA TYR A 469 -37.01 4.98 -12.26
C TYR A 469 -38.11 6.04 -12.23
N ALA A 470 -37.74 7.31 -12.09
CA ALA A 470 -38.70 8.40 -12.12
C ALA A 470 -39.36 8.52 -13.50
N TYR A 471 -38.58 8.39 -14.57
CA TYR A 471 -39.10 8.39 -15.95
C TYR A 471 -40.15 7.30 -16.18
N PHE A 472 -39.87 6.04 -15.83
CA PHE A 472 -40.84 4.96 -16.03
C PHE A 472 -42.09 5.10 -15.15
N ASN A 473 -41.96 5.64 -13.93
CA ASN A 473 -43.13 5.94 -13.09
C ASN A 473 -44.04 7.01 -13.68
N THR A 474 -43.54 7.89 -14.55
CA THR A 474 -44.40 8.89 -15.24
C THR A 474 -45.12 8.34 -16.46
N LEU A 475 -44.76 7.14 -16.94
CA LEU A 475 -45.38 6.46 -18.07
C LEU A 475 -46.48 5.48 -17.65
N LEU A 476 -46.50 5.07 -16.38
CA LEU A 476 -47.53 4.25 -15.74
C LEU A 476 -48.61 5.14 -15.11
#